data_AF-A0A1G3QF93-F1
#
_entry.id   AF-A0A1G3QF93-F1
#
_cell.length_a   1.000
_cell.length_b   1.000
_cell.length_c   1.000
_cell.angle_alpha   90.00
_cell.angle_beta   90.00
_cell.angle_gamma   90.00
#
_symmetry.space_group_name_H-M   'P 1'
#
loop_
_entity.id
_entity.type
_entity.pdbx_description
1 polymer ?
#
loop_
_entity_poly.entity_id
_entity_poly.type
_entity_poly.pdbx_seq_one_letter_code
_entity_poly.pdbx_strand_id
1 'polypeptide(L)'
;MMKNIVILILMMSLIHAGCWFDNAGGSKRALLVLTSITKSNPFAPIAPGGLQATPVSSSRIDLTWHDYSDDESGFSIERSAGGDFSEIASVSAAVTSYSDSGLTSGITYYYRLRSYTGLGRSVFSEVASGTTFLSGSGVYYYIRSDATGANDGSDWTNARTALPDPLVRGRCYYVADGSYPGYTFNDPESGALNIIIKKATAANHGPAAGWQSSYGDGTAEFQPLRFTTSYYVLDGQAGTGFTIRGGFQGHVVSILSSGVIVRNCDLDGNFQYDYAGGVQTDGACTGFGIGDESPWYASFVTVEHCSIHDIADDGFQIYNSDRVYVSDNVVHSLYSCGTDAALDGPCFNGHSDSIEIFNLANSEFNRNFIYDTEPTNAALFFGNVADLYGGYKVYCKNIILANNIFYMPRAGFVAYFDEADGIKAYNNIFWGRRQGAYGGLSIWKVKNLDMYNNIILSIYYGHMHDVYRPTQHRGDYNLFGFSNSSMAGEYREQPHDIVNPDPGFANPAVTAGTTIPNPTPADFAIQSGSACIDAGYSGDAVIAIPHFDFSGTERPRGTGIDIGAFEYGP
;
A
#
# COMPACT_ATOMS: atom_id res chain seq x y z
N MET A 1 -66.84 8.90 -20.59
CA MET A 1 -67.30 7.87 -21.55
C MET A 1 -66.18 6.86 -21.77
N MET A 2 -66.42 5.61 -21.35
CA MET A 2 -65.79 4.31 -21.66
C MET A 2 -64.54 4.28 -22.57
N LYS A 3 -63.51 3.47 -22.26
CA LYS A 3 -63.57 2.00 -22.39
C LYS A 3 -62.74 1.20 -21.35
N ASN A 4 -63.34 0.07 -20.98
CA ASN A 4 -62.96 -1.00 -20.05
C ASN A 4 -61.84 -1.96 -20.54
N ILE A 5 -61.45 -2.87 -19.63
CA ILE A 5 -60.97 -4.29 -19.75
C ILE A 5 -59.53 -4.44 -19.19
N VAL A 6 -59.16 -5.24 -18.17
CA VAL A 6 -59.79 -6.37 -17.42
C VAL A 6 -59.07 -6.57 -16.07
N ILE A 7 -59.83 -6.98 -15.04
CA ILE A 7 -59.39 -7.52 -13.74
C ILE A 7 -59.34 -9.05 -13.85
N LEU A 8 -58.17 -9.67 -13.63
CA LEU A 8 -57.88 -11.02 -13.09
C LEU A 8 -56.39 -11.29 -13.42
N ILE A 9 -55.43 -11.37 -12.49
CA ILE A 9 -55.14 -12.49 -11.58
C ILE A 9 -54.08 -11.97 -10.59
N LEU A 10 -54.35 -12.08 -9.27
CA LEU A 10 -53.38 -12.40 -8.20
C LEU A 10 -54.13 -12.37 -6.85
N MET A 11 -55.00 -13.37 -6.69
CA MET A 11 -55.28 -14.00 -5.40
C MET A 11 -54.64 -15.39 -5.43
N MET A 12 -54.23 -15.87 -4.26
CA MET A 12 -53.33 -17.01 -3.96
C MET A 12 -51.86 -16.57 -3.92
N SER A 13 -51.14 -16.56 -2.80
CA SER A 13 -51.22 -17.42 -1.62
C SER A 13 -50.53 -16.75 -0.41
N LEU A 14 -51.27 -16.44 0.65
CA LEU A 14 -50.73 -16.37 2.01
C LEU A 14 -51.87 -16.63 3.00
N ILE A 15 -52.29 -17.89 3.03
CA ILE A 15 -52.89 -18.49 4.21
C ILE A 15 -51.99 -19.69 4.50
N HIS A 16 -51.31 -19.66 5.65
CA HIS A 16 -51.04 -20.75 6.60
C HIS A 16 -49.90 -20.33 7.54
N ALA A 17 -50.24 -19.53 8.54
CA ALA A 17 -49.54 -19.57 9.82
C ALA A 17 -50.64 -19.55 10.89
N GLY A 18 -51.05 -20.74 11.30
CA GLY A 18 -52.00 -20.91 12.40
C GLY A 18 -51.40 -20.33 13.66
N CYS A 19 -52.06 -19.33 14.22
CA CYS A 19 -51.89 -18.94 15.61
C CYS A 19 -53.28 -18.97 16.26
N TRP A 20 -53.50 -19.99 17.08
CA TRP A 20 -54.55 -19.98 18.09
C TRP A 20 -54.25 -18.85 19.08
N PHE A 21 -55.21 -17.97 19.33
CA PHE A 21 -55.22 -17.12 20.51
C PHE A 21 -56.40 -17.55 21.38
N ASP A 22 -56.09 -18.11 22.55
CA ASP A 22 -57.06 -18.25 23.63
C ASP A 22 -57.43 -16.87 24.18
N ASN A 23 -58.71 -16.76 24.52
CA ASN A 23 -59.40 -15.53 24.88
C ASN A 23 -59.30 -15.30 26.39
N ALA A 24 -58.72 -14.18 26.82
CA ALA A 24 -58.97 -13.60 28.15
C ALA A 24 -58.77 -12.08 28.12
N GLY A 25 -59.80 -11.36 28.56
CA GLY A 25 -60.03 -9.93 28.32
C GLY A 25 -58.92 -8.97 28.78
N GLY A 26 -58.71 -7.94 27.96
CA GLY A 26 -57.89 -6.77 28.28
C GLY A 26 -57.56 -5.99 27.00
N SER A 27 -58.01 -4.74 26.91
CA SER A 27 -57.88 -3.87 25.74
C SER A 27 -56.44 -3.83 25.19
N LYS A 28 -56.21 -4.38 24.00
CA LYS A 28 -54.94 -4.23 23.27
C LYS A 28 -55.05 -3.08 22.28
N ARG A 29 -54.33 -1.99 22.54
CA ARG A 29 -54.02 -1.01 21.50
C ARG A 29 -53.10 -1.68 20.48
N ALA A 30 -53.54 -1.76 19.22
CA ALA A 30 -52.63 -2.10 18.13
C ALA A 30 -51.64 -0.94 17.96
N LEU A 31 -50.38 -1.17 18.34
CA LEU A 31 -49.29 -0.30 17.91
C LEU A 31 -49.02 -0.63 16.45
N LEU A 32 -49.53 0.20 15.54
CA LEU A 32 -49.10 0.17 14.15
C LEU A 32 -47.67 0.71 14.12
N VAL A 33 -46.69 -0.20 14.21
CA VAL A 33 -45.31 0.12 13.85
C VAL A 33 -45.32 0.30 12.33
N LEU A 34 -45.42 1.55 11.88
CA LEU A 34 -45.02 1.92 10.53
C LEU A 34 -43.51 1.77 10.46
N THR A 35 -43.03 0.54 10.25
CA THR A 35 -41.72 0.37 9.62
C THR A 35 -41.84 1.00 8.24
N SER A 36 -41.04 2.03 7.97
CA SER A 36 -40.82 2.50 6.62
C SER A 36 -40.21 1.34 5.84
N ILE A 37 -41.04 0.54 5.18
CA ILE A 37 -40.58 -0.34 4.13
C ILE A 37 -40.23 0.62 2.98
N THR A 38 -38.98 1.09 2.96
CA THR A 38 -38.40 1.57 1.71
C THR A 38 -38.63 0.44 0.72
N LYS A 39 -39.33 0.76 -0.36
CA LYS A 39 -39.64 -0.19 -1.43
C LYS A 39 -38.30 -0.63 -2.04
N SER A 40 -37.69 -1.68 -1.50
CA SER A 40 -36.55 -2.33 -2.12
C SER A 40 -37.06 -2.91 -3.44
N ASN A 41 -36.47 -2.45 -4.54
CA ASN A 41 -36.65 -3.12 -5.81
C ASN A 41 -36.01 -4.50 -5.65
N PRO A 42 -36.75 -5.63 -5.77
CA PRO A 42 -36.18 -6.96 -5.60
C PRO A 42 -35.14 -7.32 -6.68
N PHE A 43 -34.93 -6.43 -7.66
CA PHE A 43 -33.90 -6.53 -8.70
C PHE A 43 -32.78 -5.50 -8.55
N ALA A 44 -32.72 -4.78 -7.41
CA ALA A 44 -31.63 -3.87 -7.12
C ALA A 44 -30.48 -4.63 -6.45
N PRO A 45 -29.24 -4.46 -6.93
CA PRO A 45 -28.05 -5.06 -6.34
C PRO A 45 -27.78 -4.53 -4.93
N ILE A 46 -26.89 -5.19 -4.19
CA ILE A 46 -26.45 -4.74 -2.87
C ILE A 46 -25.59 -3.48 -3.01
N ALA A 47 -25.79 -2.49 -2.14
CA ALA A 47 -25.02 -1.25 -2.22
C ALA A 47 -23.55 -1.46 -1.85
N PRO A 48 -22.60 -0.82 -2.56
CA PRO A 48 -21.19 -0.77 -2.16
C PRO A 48 -21.01 0.03 -0.86
N GLY A 49 -19.88 -0.15 -0.18
CA GLY A 49 -19.54 0.61 1.02
C GLY A 49 -18.04 0.65 1.31
N GLY A 50 -17.63 1.26 2.43
CA GLY A 50 -16.23 1.55 2.70
C GLY A 50 -15.55 2.42 1.64
N LEU A 51 -16.30 3.34 1.03
CA LEU A 51 -15.81 4.32 0.07
C LEU A 51 -14.79 5.26 0.73
N GLN A 52 -13.65 5.43 0.07
CA GLN A 52 -12.60 6.34 0.44
C GLN A 52 -12.27 7.28 -0.73
N ALA A 53 -11.79 8.47 -0.41
CA ALA A 53 -11.39 9.47 -1.39
C ALA A 53 -10.03 10.06 -0.97
N THR A 54 -8.98 9.65 -1.68
CA THR A 54 -7.58 10.00 -1.36
C THR A 54 -7.08 11.04 -2.36
N PRO A 55 -6.85 12.29 -1.93
CA PRO A 55 -6.20 13.28 -2.79
C PRO A 55 -4.77 12.88 -3.11
N VAL A 56 -4.44 12.80 -4.40
CA VAL A 56 -3.10 12.41 -4.87
C VAL A 56 -2.42 13.52 -5.66
N SER A 57 -3.17 14.52 -6.13
CA SER A 57 -2.58 15.71 -6.74
C SER A 57 -3.51 16.93 -6.62
N SER A 58 -3.07 18.07 -7.16
CA SER A 58 -3.94 19.24 -7.29
C SER A 58 -5.11 19.05 -8.26
N SER A 59 -5.14 17.95 -9.01
CA SER A 59 -6.17 17.70 -10.02
C SER A 59 -6.66 16.24 -10.03
N ARG A 60 -6.33 15.46 -9.00
CA ARG A 60 -6.69 14.03 -8.93
C ARG A 60 -7.01 13.59 -7.51
N ILE A 61 -8.11 12.88 -7.37
CA ILE A 61 -8.51 12.14 -6.17
C ILE A 61 -8.77 10.71 -6.60
N ASP A 62 -8.12 9.77 -5.93
CA ASP A 62 -8.37 8.35 -6.13
C ASP A 62 -9.45 7.85 -5.17
N LEU A 63 -10.40 7.10 -5.70
CA LEU A 63 -11.47 6.48 -4.96
C LEU A 63 -11.21 4.98 -4.83
N THR A 64 -11.49 4.42 -3.67
CA THR A 64 -11.55 2.98 -3.44
C THR A 64 -12.82 2.64 -2.66
N TRP A 65 -13.43 1.48 -2.89
CA TRP A 65 -14.61 1.02 -2.17
C TRP A 65 -14.65 -0.51 -2.08
N HIS A 66 -15.50 -1.02 -1.19
CA HIS A 66 -15.86 -2.43 -1.13
C HIS A 66 -17.09 -2.67 -1.98
N ASP A 67 -16.97 -3.66 -2.86
CA ASP A 67 -18.10 -4.26 -3.54
C ASP A 67 -18.77 -5.30 -2.63
N TYR A 68 -20.07 -5.13 -2.39
CA TYR A 68 -20.87 -6.08 -1.61
C TYR A 68 -21.91 -6.81 -2.47
N SER A 69 -21.92 -6.54 -3.77
CA SER A 69 -22.87 -7.05 -4.74
C SER A 69 -22.24 -8.19 -5.55
N ASP A 70 -23.06 -9.15 -5.96
CA ASP A 70 -22.67 -10.30 -6.76
C ASP A 70 -23.49 -10.43 -8.06
N ASP A 71 -24.48 -9.54 -8.26
CA ASP A 71 -25.39 -9.53 -9.40
C ASP A 71 -25.40 -8.21 -10.18
N GLU A 72 -24.52 -7.26 -9.85
CA GLU A 72 -24.43 -5.96 -10.51
C GLU A 72 -23.80 -6.05 -11.90
N SER A 73 -24.23 -5.14 -12.77
CA SER A 73 -23.58 -4.88 -14.05
C SER A 73 -22.45 -3.83 -13.92
N GLY A 74 -22.39 -3.12 -12.80
CA GLY A 74 -21.33 -2.16 -12.49
C GLY A 74 -21.70 -1.14 -11.43
N PHE A 75 -20.86 -0.11 -11.29
CA PHE A 75 -21.02 0.98 -10.33
C PHE A 75 -21.18 2.32 -11.01
N SER A 76 -22.15 3.10 -10.56
CA SER A 76 -22.39 4.50 -10.95
C SER A 76 -21.78 5.38 -9.87
N ILE A 77 -20.76 6.15 -10.23
CA ILE A 77 -19.97 7.01 -9.34
C ILE A 77 -20.47 8.44 -9.51
N GLU A 78 -20.89 9.06 -8.42
CA GLU A 78 -21.31 10.45 -8.40
C GLU A 78 -20.35 11.32 -7.59
N ARG A 79 -20.17 12.55 -8.08
CA ARG A 79 -19.35 13.58 -7.44
C ARG A 79 -20.16 14.84 -7.19
N SER A 80 -19.88 15.53 -6.09
CA SER A 80 -20.33 16.88 -5.78
C SER A 80 -19.16 17.75 -5.36
N ALA A 81 -19.21 19.06 -5.63
CA ALA A 81 -18.27 20.06 -5.13
C ALA A 81 -18.91 20.98 -4.05
N GLY A 82 -19.85 20.45 -3.26
CA GLY A 82 -20.60 21.19 -2.24
C GLY A 82 -22.05 21.56 -2.61
N GLY A 83 -22.56 21.00 -3.71
CA GLY A 83 -23.95 21.14 -4.18
C GLY A 83 -24.56 19.78 -4.53
N ASP A 84 -25.35 19.73 -5.60
CA ASP A 84 -25.95 18.47 -6.08
C ASP A 84 -24.88 17.49 -6.59
N PHE A 85 -25.15 16.19 -6.40
CA PHE A 85 -24.33 15.12 -6.96
C PHE A 85 -24.65 14.89 -8.44
N SER A 86 -23.61 14.67 -9.24
CA SER A 86 -23.70 14.29 -10.65
C SER A 86 -22.88 13.03 -10.92
N GLU A 87 -23.41 12.10 -11.72
CA GLU A 87 -22.64 10.94 -12.20
C GLU A 87 -21.46 11.40 -13.06
N ILE A 88 -20.25 10.96 -12.70
CA ILE A 88 -19.00 11.28 -13.40
C ILE A 88 -18.43 10.09 -14.16
N ALA A 89 -18.78 8.87 -13.73
CA ALA A 89 -18.33 7.64 -14.34
C ALA A 89 -19.28 6.49 -14.01
N SER A 90 -19.26 5.50 -14.90
CA SER A 90 -19.74 4.17 -14.61
C SER A 90 -18.60 3.19 -14.88
N VAL A 91 -18.30 2.33 -13.91
CA VAL A 91 -17.30 1.26 -14.05
C VAL A 91 -18.00 -0.10 -14.11
N SER A 92 -17.34 -1.11 -14.67
CA SER A 92 -17.88 -2.47 -14.78
C SER A 92 -18.07 -3.13 -13.40
N ALA A 93 -18.79 -4.24 -13.39
CA ALA A 93 -18.93 -5.12 -12.22
C ALA A 93 -17.56 -5.45 -11.61
N ALA A 94 -17.54 -5.73 -10.30
CA ALA A 94 -16.35 -6.03 -9.50
C ALA A 94 -15.26 -4.94 -9.40
N VAL A 95 -15.31 -3.84 -10.17
CA VAL A 95 -14.33 -2.74 -10.04
C VAL A 95 -14.53 -2.05 -8.69
N THR A 96 -13.44 -1.88 -7.95
CA THR A 96 -13.42 -1.31 -6.58
C THR A 96 -12.57 -0.05 -6.45
N SER A 97 -12.11 0.52 -7.56
CA SER A 97 -11.34 1.76 -7.56
C SER A 97 -11.63 2.64 -8.78
N TYR A 98 -11.43 3.95 -8.63
CA TYR A 98 -11.58 4.93 -9.71
C TYR A 98 -10.69 6.14 -9.49
N SER A 99 -9.91 6.51 -10.51
CA SER A 99 -9.09 7.72 -10.50
C SER A 99 -9.87 8.89 -11.10
N ASP A 100 -10.39 9.77 -10.25
CA ASP A 100 -11.03 11.00 -10.70
C ASP A 100 -9.98 12.08 -10.97
N SER A 101 -9.78 12.39 -12.25
CA SER A 101 -8.73 13.29 -12.74
C SER A 101 -9.31 14.54 -13.40
N GLY A 102 -8.47 15.56 -13.65
CA GLY A 102 -8.92 16.83 -14.22
C GLY A 102 -9.70 17.70 -13.24
N LEU A 103 -9.53 17.45 -11.94
CA LEU A 103 -10.18 18.20 -10.88
C LEU A 103 -9.61 19.62 -10.75
N THR A 104 -10.47 20.56 -10.35
CA THR A 104 -10.03 21.89 -9.93
C THR A 104 -9.40 21.79 -8.56
N SER A 105 -8.26 22.46 -8.40
CA SER A 105 -7.43 22.39 -7.22
C SER A 105 -7.97 23.15 -6.01
N GLY A 106 -7.63 22.67 -4.81
CA GLY A 106 -8.10 23.22 -3.55
C GLY A 106 -9.60 23.05 -3.30
N ILE A 107 -10.29 22.29 -4.16
CA ILE A 107 -11.70 22.00 -4.01
C ILE A 107 -11.87 20.67 -3.29
N THR A 108 -12.72 20.68 -2.27
CA THR A 108 -13.26 19.48 -1.64
C THR A 108 -14.32 18.89 -2.54
N TYR A 109 -14.08 17.65 -2.98
CA TYR A 109 -15.06 16.86 -3.70
C TYR A 109 -15.63 15.81 -2.77
N TYR A 110 -16.93 15.59 -2.91
CA TYR A 110 -17.70 14.58 -2.21
C TYR A 110 -18.09 13.51 -3.21
N TYR A 111 -17.92 12.26 -2.82
CA TYR A 111 -18.18 11.10 -3.65
C TYR A 111 -19.19 10.20 -2.99
N ARG A 112 -20.05 9.60 -3.79
CA ARG A 112 -20.88 8.46 -3.42
C ARG A 112 -21.03 7.59 -4.65
N LEU A 113 -21.26 6.30 -4.46
CA LEU A 113 -21.52 5.40 -5.58
C LEU A 113 -22.61 4.41 -5.24
N ARG A 114 -23.11 3.73 -6.26
CA ARG A 114 -24.11 2.68 -6.13
C ARG A 114 -23.87 1.61 -7.18
N SER A 115 -24.21 0.38 -6.88
CA SER A 115 -24.25 -0.68 -7.87
C SER A 115 -25.52 -0.55 -8.72
N TYR A 116 -25.46 -1.03 -9.95
CA TYR A 116 -26.60 -1.08 -10.86
C TYR A 116 -26.64 -2.36 -11.68
N THR A 117 -27.85 -2.76 -12.07
CA THR A 117 -28.12 -3.79 -13.07
C THR A 117 -28.95 -3.18 -14.21
N GLY A 118 -29.20 -3.95 -15.27
CA GLY A 118 -30.22 -3.60 -16.26
C GLY A 118 -31.64 -3.49 -15.70
N LEU A 119 -31.89 -3.95 -14.46
CA LEU A 119 -33.20 -4.05 -13.83
C LEU A 119 -33.39 -3.13 -12.62
N GLY A 120 -32.31 -2.58 -12.06
CA GLY A 120 -32.38 -1.81 -10.82
C GLY A 120 -31.08 -1.12 -10.44
N ARG A 121 -31.13 -0.29 -9.40
CA ARG A 121 -29.97 0.36 -8.79
C ARG A 121 -30.08 0.24 -7.28
N SER A 122 -28.96 0.02 -6.60
CA SER A 122 -28.91 -0.01 -5.15
C SER A 122 -29.17 1.37 -4.54
N VAL A 123 -29.28 1.42 -3.21
CA VAL A 123 -29.03 2.66 -2.48
C VAL A 123 -27.57 3.09 -2.66
N PHE A 124 -27.26 4.36 -2.45
CA PHE A 124 -25.86 4.83 -2.47
C PHE A 124 -25.08 4.34 -1.25
N SER A 125 -23.77 4.23 -1.41
CA SER A 125 -22.79 4.14 -0.34
C SER A 125 -22.88 5.35 0.60
N GLU A 126 -22.14 5.31 1.69
CA GLU A 126 -21.77 6.51 2.43
C GLU A 126 -21.01 7.51 1.54
N VAL A 127 -21.00 8.77 1.99
CA VAL A 127 -20.29 9.84 1.29
C VAL A 127 -18.85 9.90 1.79
N ALA A 128 -17.89 9.81 0.88
CA ALA A 128 -16.49 10.12 1.14
C ALA A 128 -16.15 11.51 0.61
N SER A 129 -15.08 12.12 1.11
CA SER A 129 -14.61 13.39 0.57
C SER A 129 -13.10 13.48 0.56
N GLY A 130 -12.56 14.05 -0.52
CA GLY A 130 -11.15 14.40 -0.65
C GLY A 130 -11.01 15.86 -1.05
N THR A 131 -10.02 16.56 -0.50
CA THR A 131 -9.68 17.91 -0.95
C THR A 131 -8.47 17.81 -1.85
N THR A 132 -8.65 18.09 -3.14
CA THR A 132 -7.52 18.22 -4.07
C THR A 132 -6.52 19.21 -3.50
N PHE A 133 -5.23 18.91 -3.69
CA PHE A 133 -4.21 19.85 -3.27
C PHE A 133 -4.43 21.19 -3.99
N LEU A 134 -4.10 22.30 -3.35
CA LEU A 134 -4.12 23.58 -4.06
C LEU A 134 -3.04 23.56 -5.15
N SER A 135 -3.39 23.93 -6.39
CA SER A 135 -2.39 24.10 -7.44
C SER A 135 -1.47 25.19 -6.94
N GLY A 136 -0.15 24.93 -6.99
CA GLY A 136 0.81 26.00 -6.75
C GLY A 136 0.46 27.20 -7.61
N SER A 137 0.80 28.41 -7.19
CA SER A 137 0.29 29.65 -7.80
C SER A 137 0.79 29.94 -9.23
N GLY A 138 1.27 28.92 -9.96
CA GLY A 138 2.04 29.07 -11.20
C GLY A 138 3.38 29.77 -10.98
N VAL A 139 3.80 29.93 -9.72
CA VAL A 139 5.10 30.52 -9.36
C VAL A 139 6.05 29.38 -9.06
N TYR A 140 7.14 29.36 -9.81
CA TYR A 140 8.19 28.36 -9.78
C TYR A 140 9.47 28.98 -9.25
N TYR A 141 10.25 28.18 -8.54
CA TYR A 141 11.62 28.51 -8.19
C TYR A 141 12.58 27.49 -8.78
N TYR A 142 13.75 27.96 -9.20
CA TYR A 142 14.77 27.13 -9.82
C TYR A 142 15.97 27.00 -8.90
N ILE A 143 16.46 25.77 -8.71
CA ILE A 143 17.56 25.41 -7.83
C ILE A 143 18.64 24.76 -8.66
N ARG A 144 19.86 25.27 -8.59
CA ARG A 144 21.04 24.77 -9.29
C ARG A 144 22.29 25.09 -8.47
N SER A 145 22.96 24.06 -7.95
CA SER A 145 24.06 24.22 -6.99
C SER A 145 25.25 25.01 -7.51
N ASP A 146 25.50 24.99 -8.82
CA ASP A 146 26.57 25.72 -9.50
C ASP A 146 26.10 27.07 -10.11
N ALA A 147 24.95 27.60 -9.67
CA ALA A 147 24.44 28.89 -10.13
C ALA A 147 25.31 30.07 -9.68
N THR A 148 25.49 31.03 -10.59
CA THR A 148 26.34 32.23 -10.39
C THR A 148 25.57 33.55 -10.59
N GLY A 149 24.28 33.48 -10.93
CA GLY A 149 23.42 34.65 -11.13
C GLY A 149 22.96 35.28 -9.82
N ALA A 150 21.79 35.93 -9.86
CA ALA A 150 21.28 36.71 -8.72
C ALA A 150 20.88 35.87 -7.48
N ASN A 151 20.82 34.53 -7.60
CA ASN A 151 20.48 33.61 -6.51
C ASN A 151 19.07 33.85 -5.91
N ASP A 152 18.12 34.29 -6.73
CA ASP A 152 16.73 34.58 -6.32
C ASP A 152 15.74 33.46 -6.71
N GLY A 153 16.15 32.57 -7.62
CA GLY A 153 15.37 31.44 -8.11
C GLY A 153 14.35 31.79 -9.18
N SER A 154 14.41 32.98 -9.78
CA SER A 154 13.43 33.46 -10.77
C SER A 154 13.47 32.74 -12.12
N ASP A 155 14.65 32.26 -12.52
CA ASP A 155 14.90 31.48 -13.74
C ASP A 155 16.16 30.59 -13.55
N TRP A 156 16.56 29.84 -14.57
CA TRP A 156 17.73 28.96 -14.50
C TRP A 156 19.08 29.69 -14.43
N THR A 157 19.16 30.94 -14.90
CA THR A 157 20.36 31.78 -14.80
C THR A 157 20.52 32.34 -13.38
N ASN A 158 19.42 32.76 -12.78
CA ASN A 158 19.31 33.34 -11.45
C ASN A 158 18.89 32.32 -10.39
N ALA A 159 19.04 31.03 -10.69
CA ALA A 159 18.67 29.92 -9.84
C ALA A 159 19.32 30.03 -8.45
N ARG A 160 18.66 29.48 -7.43
CA ARG A 160 19.22 29.38 -6.09
C ARG A 160 20.23 28.26 -6.02
N THR A 161 21.32 28.43 -5.28
CA THR A 161 22.32 27.37 -5.10
C THR A 161 21.87 26.23 -4.17
N ALA A 162 20.82 26.45 -3.38
CA ALA A 162 20.17 25.43 -2.56
C ALA A 162 18.69 25.77 -2.35
N LEU A 163 17.93 24.80 -1.82
CA LEU A 163 16.56 25.06 -1.35
C LEU A 163 16.58 26.20 -0.31
N PRO A 164 15.71 27.21 -0.44
CA PRO A 164 15.63 28.28 0.54
C PRO A 164 14.98 27.80 1.82
N ASP A 165 15.45 28.30 2.96
CA ASP A 165 14.85 28.10 4.28
C ASP A 165 14.33 29.45 4.82
N PRO A 166 13.00 29.66 4.94
CA PRO A 166 11.93 28.70 4.65
C PRO A 166 11.58 28.60 3.15
N LEU A 167 10.98 27.48 2.76
CA LEU A 167 10.22 27.31 1.53
C LEU A 167 8.85 28.00 1.64
N VAL A 168 8.24 28.25 0.48
CA VAL A 168 6.97 28.98 0.38
C VAL A 168 5.87 28.02 -0.06
N ARG A 169 4.82 27.92 0.76
CA ARG A 169 3.63 27.09 0.49
C ARG A 169 2.98 27.44 -0.86
N GLY A 170 2.49 26.42 -1.56
CA GLY A 170 1.87 26.59 -2.88
C GLY A 170 2.87 26.95 -3.97
N ARG A 171 4.12 26.51 -3.86
CA ARG A 171 5.19 26.71 -4.85
C ARG A 171 5.77 25.39 -5.29
N CYS A 172 6.34 25.39 -6.49
CA CYS A 172 7.09 24.28 -7.04
C CYS A 172 8.55 24.70 -7.26
N TYR A 173 9.46 23.89 -6.74
CA TYR A 173 10.90 24.05 -6.80
C TYR A 173 11.46 23.04 -7.78
N TYR A 174 11.95 23.50 -8.93
CA TYR A 174 12.65 22.67 -9.90
C TYR A 174 14.12 22.61 -9.56
N VAL A 175 14.64 21.41 -9.37
CA VAL A 175 16.02 21.17 -8.91
C VAL A 175 16.83 20.54 -10.03
N ALA A 176 17.89 21.22 -10.45
CA ALA A 176 18.87 20.70 -11.40
C ALA A 176 19.79 19.67 -10.76
N ASP A 177 20.57 18.98 -11.57
CA ASP A 177 21.63 18.09 -11.14
C ASP A 177 22.63 18.78 -10.21
N GLY A 178 23.29 17.97 -9.38
CA GLY A 178 24.36 18.41 -8.50
C GLY A 178 24.12 18.02 -7.04
N SER A 179 25.03 18.44 -6.16
CA SER A 179 25.00 18.10 -4.74
C SER A 179 24.35 19.20 -3.91
N TYR A 180 23.47 18.81 -3.00
CA TYR A 180 22.67 19.68 -2.15
C TYR A 180 22.78 19.26 -0.68
N PRO A 181 22.75 20.23 0.25
CA PRO A 181 22.73 19.94 1.67
C PRO A 181 21.42 19.24 2.06
N GLY A 182 21.42 18.66 3.26
CA GLY A 182 20.22 18.10 3.87
C GLY A 182 19.24 19.22 4.21
N TYR A 183 17.97 18.89 4.28
CA TYR A 183 16.92 19.88 4.48
C TYR A 183 15.89 19.39 5.51
N THR A 184 15.57 20.25 6.47
CA THR A 184 14.47 20.02 7.40
C THR A 184 13.28 20.85 6.96
N PHE A 185 12.26 20.18 6.42
CA PHE A 185 10.99 20.76 5.97
C PHE A 185 10.09 21.09 7.17
N ASN A 186 10.37 22.23 7.79
CA ASN A 186 9.69 22.76 8.99
C ASN A 186 8.85 24.02 8.69
N ASP A 187 8.58 24.29 7.41
CA ASP A 187 7.89 25.51 6.96
C ASP A 187 6.47 25.60 7.56
N PRO A 188 6.08 26.74 8.17
CA PRO A 188 4.76 26.90 8.76
C PRO A 188 3.63 26.53 7.79
N GLU A 189 2.66 25.77 8.27
CA GLU A 189 1.52 25.34 7.47
C GLU A 189 0.62 26.53 7.12
N SER A 190 0.14 26.55 5.88
CA SER A 190 -0.86 27.51 5.40
C SER A 190 -2.00 26.74 4.73
N GLY A 191 -2.80 26.04 5.56
CA GLY A 191 -3.82 25.12 5.07
C GLY A 191 -3.24 23.95 4.26
N ALA A 192 -3.95 23.51 3.22
CA ALA A 192 -3.58 22.36 2.37
C ALA A 192 -2.73 22.74 1.14
N LEU A 193 -1.97 23.83 1.21
CA LEU A 193 -1.06 24.25 0.14
C LEU A 193 0.22 23.39 0.16
N ASN A 194 0.39 22.54 -0.85
CA ASN A 194 1.63 21.76 -0.97
C ASN A 194 2.84 22.62 -1.30
N ILE A 195 3.99 22.17 -0.83
CA ILE A 195 5.30 22.52 -1.40
C ILE A 195 5.73 21.36 -2.27
N ILE A 196 6.05 21.62 -3.53
CA ILE A 196 6.50 20.59 -4.47
C ILE A 196 7.99 20.80 -4.71
N ILE A 197 8.80 19.80 -4.41
CA ILE A 197 10.22 19.73 -4.75
C ILE A 197 10.34 18.69 -5.84
N LYS A 198 10.82 19.11 -7.01
CA LYS A 198 10.76 18.31 -8.23
C LYS A 198 12.09 18.35 -8.95
N LYS A 199 12.60 17.19 -9.30
CA LYS A 199 13.77 17.09 -10.18
C LYS A 199 13.44 17.71 -11.54
N ALA A 200 14.33 18.55 -12.05
CA ALA A 200 14.22 19.08 -13.38
C ALA A 200 14.78 18.09 -14.40
N THR A 201 14.05 17.94 -15.51
CA THR A 201 14.39 17.06 -16.63
C THR A 201 14.20 17.79 -17.94
N ALA A 202 14.78 17.29 -19.03
CA ALA A 202 14.56 17.87 -20.37
C ALA A 202 13.07 17.93 -20.77
N ALA A 203 12.25 17.00 -20.29
CA ALA A 203 10.81 16.96 -20.55
C ALA A 203 10.01 17.88 -19.61
N ASN A 204 10.52 18.15 -18.41
CA ASN A 204 9.81 18.88 -17.38
C ASN A 204 10.78 19.63 -16.43
N HIS A 205 11.10 20.87 -16.80
CA HIS A 205 12.00 21.78 -16.07
C HIS A 205 11.34 23.13 -15.77
N GLY A 206 10.00 23.20 -15.80
CA GLY A 206 9.25 24.44 -15.63
C GLY A 206 9.37 25.42 -16.83
N PRO A 207 8.60 26.52 -16.82
CA PRO A 207 8.45 27.39 -17.99
C PRO A 207 9.53 28.46 -18.18
N ALA A 208 10.42 28.69 -17.20
CA ALA A 208 11.38 29.79 -17.28
C ALA A 208 12.48 29.56 -18.32
N ALA A 209 13.03 30.67 -18.81
CA ALA A 209 14.15 30.67 -19.74
C ALA A 209 15.47 30.21 -19.06
N GLY A 210 16.50 30.00 -19.89
CA GLY A 210 17.86 29.68 -19.43
C GLY A 210 18.12 28.20 -19.16
N TRP A 211 17.16 27.31 -19.42
CA TRP A 211 17.38 25.86 -19.33
C TRP A 211 18.49 25.39 -20.27
N GLN A 212 19.33 24.49 -19.76
CA GLN A 212 20.30 23.73 -20.54
C GLN A 212 20.07 22.24 -20.24
N SER A 213 20.17 21.39 -21.26
CA SER A 213 19.91 19.94 -21.07
C SER A 213 20.83 19.30 -20.04
N SER A 214 22.05 19.82 -19.89
CA SER A 214 23.05 19.40 -18.91
C SER A 214 22.69 19.75 -17.45
N TYR A 215 21.57 20.44 -17.21
CA TYR A 215 21.06 20.69 -15.85
C TYR A 215 20.17 19.56 -15.35
N GLY A 216 19.80 18.59 -16.19
CA GLY A 216 18.91 17.51 -15.80
C GLY A 216 19.19 16.19 -16.51
N ASP A 217 20.43 15.96 -16.94
CA ASP A 217 20.88 14.71 -17.57
C ASP A 217 21.57 13.76 -16.58
N GLY A 218 21.71 14.17 -15.31
CA GLY A 218 22.20 13.38 -14.19
C GLY A 218 21.21 13.34 -13.00
N THR A 219 21.77 13.30 -11.79
CA THR A 219 21.02 13.21 -10.53
C THR A 219 21.17 14.49 -9.71
N ALA A 220 20.15 14.80 -8.92
CA ALA A 220 20.25 15.76 -7.84
C ALA A 220 20.43 15.00 -6.53
N GLU A 221 21.60 15.15 -5.91
CA GLU A 221 22.00 14.41 -4.71
C GLU A 221 21.78 15.26 -3.47
N PHE A 222 20.94 14.80 -2.55
CA PHE A 222 20.70 15.44 -1.26
C PHE A 222 21.39 14.65 -0.14
N GLN A 223 21.88 15.36 0.88
CA GLN A 223 22.08 14.75 2.21
C GLN A 223 20.71 14.52 2.88
N PRO A 224 20.61 13.89 4.06
CA PRO A 224 19.34 13.43 4.62
C PRO A 224 18.24 14.50 4.70
N LEU A 225 17.00 14.04 4.47
CA LEU A 225 15.81 14.90 4.42
C LEU A 225 14.86 14.60 5.59
N ARG A 226 14.29 15.64 6.18
CA ARG A 226 13.39 15.50 7.35
C ARG A 226 12.14 16.35 7.22
N PHE A 227 10.95 15.73 7.20
CA PHE A 227 9.65 16.39 7.11
C PHE A 227 8.99 16.50 8.48
N THR A 228 8.97 17.70 9.06
CA THR A 228 8.36 17.96 10.39
C THR A 228 7.07 18.77 10.30
N THR A 229 6.62 19.12 9.10
CA THR A 229 5.36 19.82 8.82
C THR A 229 4.67 19.17 7.62
N SER A 230 3.35 19.33 7.51
CA SER A 230 2.56 18.57 6.52
C SER A 230 2.69 19.12 5.09
N TYR A 231 2.14 18.39 4.12
CA TYR A 231 1.87 18.84 2.74
C TYR A 231 3.11 19.13 1.90
N TYR A 232 3.90 18.08 1.66
CA TYR A 232 5.06 18.11 0.76
C TYR A 232 4.95 17.04 -0.32
N VAL A 233 5.48 17.35 -1.50
CA VAL A 233 5.68 16.39 -2.57
C VAL A 233 7.15 16.45 -2.97
N LEU A 234 7.88 15.37 -2.76
CA LEU A 234 9.23 15.14 -3.28
C LEU A 234 9.12 14.21 -4.48
N ASP A 235 9.41 14.73 -5.67
CA ASP A 235 9.23 14.02 -6.94
C ASP A 235 10.53 14.01 -7.74
N GLY A 236 11.26 12.90 -7.71
CA GLY A 236 12.49 12.72 -8.47
C GLY A 236 12.28 12.61 -9.98
N GLN A 237 11.03 12.46 -10.45
CA GLN A 237 10.68 12.09 -11.83
C GLN A 237 11.31 10.76 -12.30
N ALA A 238 10.57 10.02 -13.13
CA ALA A 238 11.09 8.77 -13.70
C ALA A 238 12.35 9.00 -14.55
N GLY A 239 13.39 8.17 -14.35
CA GLY A 239 14.55 8.07 -15.23
C GLY A 239 15.73 9.01 -14.99
N THR A 240 15.66 9.99 -14.08
CA THR A 240 16.79 10.89 -13.74
C THR A 240 16.71 11.42 -12.29
N GLY A 241 16.35 10.56 -11.34
CA GLY A 241 15.80 10.82 -9.99
C GLY A 241 16.52 11.80 -9.04
N PHE A 242 15.96 11.88 -7.83
CA PHE A 242 16.68 12.35 -6.65
C PHE A 242 17.44 11.19 -6.03
N THR A 243 18.71 11.38 -5.70
CA THR A 243 19.43 10.47 -4.80
C THR A 243 19.56 11.14 -3.44
N ILE A 244 19.13 10.46 -2.37
CA ILE A 244 19.29 10.94 -1.00
C ILE A 244 20.31 10.03 -0.33
N ARG A 245 21.44 10.60 0.11
CA ARG A 245 22.53 9.87 0.76
C ARG A 245 22.32 9.89 2.28
N GLY A 246 22.39 8.73 2.90
CA GLY A 246 22.33 8.54 4.35
C GLY A 246 23.51 9.14 5.08
N GLY A 247 23.28 9.54 6.34
CA GLY A 247 24.32 9.94 7.27
C GLY A 247 24.39 8.97 8.45
N PHE A 248 25.57 8.88 9.08
CA PHE A 248 25.84 7.93 10.17
C PHE A 248 24.73 7.90 11.24
N GLN A 249 24.20 6.70 11.47
CA GLN A 249 23.20 6.40 12.50
C GLN A 249 21.87 7.18 12.42
N GLY A 250 21.51 7.71 11.24
CA GLY A 250 20.26 8.43 11.00
C GLY A 250 19.27 7.70 10.09
N HIS A 251 18.20 8.40 9.70
CA HIS A 251 17.37 8.01 8.55
C HIS A 251 17.88 8.71 7.29
N VAL A 252 17.75 8.08 6.12
CA VAL A 252 17.96 8.76 4.83
C VAL A 252 16.84 9.79 4.61
N VAL A 253 15.59 9.38 4.83
CA VAL A 253 14.42 10.26 4.82
C VAL A 253 13.56 10.00 6.06
N SER A 254 13.24 11.06 6.80
CA SER A 254 12.36 11.01 7.99
C SER A 254 11.09 11.82 7.76
N ILE A 255 9.92 11.22 7.97
CA ILE A 255 8.59 11.78 7.73
C ILE A 255 7.80 11.76 9.05
N LEU A 256 7.78 12.90 9.75
CA LEU A 256 7.14 13.08 11.06
C LEU A 256 5.86 13.90 10.99
N SER A 257 5.22 13.92 9.82
CA SER A 257 4.09 14.79 9.51
C SER A 257 3.21 14.16 8.43
N SER A 258 2.02 14.74 8.22
CA SER A 258 1.01 14.16 7.34
C SER A 258 1.04 14.72 5.92
N GLY A 259 0.43 14.01 4.97
CA GLY A 259 0.29 14.50 3.59
C GLY A 259 1.63 14.69 2.88
N VAL A 260 2.58 13.79 3.13
CA VAL A 260 3.90 13.77 2.49
C VAL A 260 3.90 12.70 1.41
N ILE A 261 4.27 13.09 0.19
CA ILE A 261 4.45 12.19 -0.94
C ILE A 261 5.92 12.19 -1.31
N VAL A 262 6.55 11.02 -1.32
CA VAL A 262 7.91 10.81 -1.82
C VAL A 262 7.86 9.82 -2.96
N ARG A 263 8.42 10.18 -4.12
CA ARG A 263 8.39 9.28 -5.27
C ARG A 263 9.54 9.43 -6.22
N ASN A 264 9.82 8.35 -6.96
CA ASN A 264 10.88 8.31 -7.97
C ASN A 264 12.25 8.69 -7.38
N CYS A 265 12.52 8.26 -6.14
CA CYS A 265 13.74 8.61 -5.40
C CYS A 265 14.61 7.38 -5.18
N ASP A 266 15.91 7.60 -5.18
CA ASP A 266 16.95 6.64 -4.85
C ASP A 266 17.47 6.98 -3.45
N LEU A 267 17.29 6.07 -2.50
CA LEU A 267 17.76 6.22 -1.12
C LEU A 267 18.93 5.27 -0.92
N ASP A 268 20.11 5.87 -0.85
CA ASP A 268 21.35 5.16 -0.58
C ASP A 268 21.76 5.43 0.86
N GLY A 269 21.77 4.40 1.70
CA GLY A 269 22.21 4.51 3.08
C GLY A 269 23.68 4.85 3.24
N ASN A 270 24.51 4.73 2.20
CA ASN A 270 25.95 4.92 2.21
C ASN A 270 26.62 4.07 3.31
N PHE A 271 26.14 2.83 3.49
CA PHE A 271 26.61 1.92 4.53
C PHE A 271 28.10 1.60 4.37
N GLN A 272 28.82 1.68 5.49
CA GLN A 272 30.22 1.26 5.59
C GLN A 272 30.42 0.41 6.85
N TYR A 273 31.17 -0.67 6.71
CA TYR A 273 31.39 -1.66 7.76
C TYR A 273 32.88 -1.96 7.97
N ASP A 274 33.32 -1.94 9.23
CA ASP A 274 34.63 -2.45 9.61
C ASP A 274 34.52 -3.94 9.98
N TYR A 275 34.91 -4.80 9.05
CA TYR A 275 34.93 -6.26 9.25
C TYR A 275 35.91 -6.71 10.35
N ALA A 276 36.94 -5.93 10.68
CA ALA A 276 37.87 -6.27 11.75
C ALA A 276 37.31 -5.92 13.13
N GLY A 277 36.59 -4.80 13.24
CA GLY A 277 35.90 -4.34 14.44
C GLY A 277 34.52 -4.97 14.65
N GLY A 278 33.90 -5.50 13.59
CA GLY A 278 32.56 -6.08 13.62
C GLY A 278 31.44 -5.03 13.76
N VAL A 279 31.69 -3.79 13.33
CA VAL A 279 30.80 -2.64 13.57
C VAL A 279 30.63 -1.77 12.33
N GLN A 280 29.44 -1.18 12.20
CA GLN A 280 29.19 -0.09 11.27
C GLN A 280 30.10 1.11 11.57
N THR A 281 30.67 1.72 10.53
CA THR A 281 31.51 2.92 10.63
C THR A 281 30.89 4.17 10.00
N ASP A 282 29.97 4.01 9.05
CA ASP A 282 29.24 5.11 8.41
C ASP A 282 27.89 4.63 7.85
N GLY A 283 27.07 5.58 7.41
CA GLY A 283 25.79 5.34 6.73
C GLY A 283 24.56 5.35 7.65
N ALA A 284 23.40 5.49 7.04
CA ALA A 284 22.12 5.53 7.74
C ALA A 284 21.76 4.17 8.34
N CYS A 285 21.13 4.20 9.52
CA CYS A 285 20.47 3.03 10.08
C CYS A 285 19.22 2.70 9.27
N THR A 286 18.45 3.70 8.84
CA THR A 286 17.14 3.45 8.22
C THR A 286 17.00 4.16 6.88
N GLY A 287 16.32 3.55 5.92
CA GLY A 287 15.91 4.22 4.67
C GLY A 287 14.86 5.28 4.95
N PHE A 288 13.61 4.84 5.13
CA PHE A 288 12.49 5.69 5.50
C PHE A 288 12.09 5.50 6.96
N GLY A 289 12.13 6.57 7.77
CA GLY A 289 11.44 6.62 9.05
C GLY A 289 10.11 7.37 8.91
N ILE A 290 8.98 6.69 9.04
CA ILE A 290 7.62 7.27 8.94
C ILE A 290 6.96 7.23 10.32
N GLY A 291 6.66 8.41 10.86
CA GLY A 291 6.27 8.56 12.26
C GLY A 291 7.44 8.32 13.23
N ASP A 292 7.12 8.26 14.51
CA ASP A 292 8.07 7.94 15.58
C ASP A 292 7.34 7.23 16.74
N GLU A 293 8.04 6.88 17.81
CA GLU A 293 7.47 6.24 19.01
C GLU A 293 6.58 7.18 19.86
N SER A 294 6.53 8.48 19.52
CA SER A 294 5.69 9.47 20.17
C SER A 294 4.23 9.29 19.76
N PRO A 295 3.23 9.78 20.54
CA PRO A 295 1.82 9.71 20.15
C PRO A 295 1.43 10.55 18.92
N TRP A 296 2.41 11.05 18.15
CA TRP A 296 2.20 11.83 16.94
C TRP A 296 2.01 10.90 15.75
N TYR A 297 0.96 11.16 14.97
CA TYR A 297 0.62 10.33 13.83
C TYR A 297 1.10 10.97 12.53
N ALA A 298 1.96 10.26 11.78
CA ALA A 298 2.14 10.54 10.36
C ALA A 298 0.99 9.86 9.60
N SER A 299 0.17 10.65 8.91
CA SER A 299 -0.95 10.11 8.15
C SER A 299 -0.99 10.61 6.72
N PHE A 300 -1.59 9.82 5.82
CA PHE A 300 -1.62 10.13 4.39
C PHE A 300 -0.21 10.30 3.82
N VAL A 301 0.65 9.33 4.09
CA VAL A 301 2.01 9.30 3.53
C VAL A 301 2.01 8.35 2.34
N THR A 302 2.57 8.79 1.22
CA THR A 302 2.74 7.94 0.03
C THR A 302 4.22 7.84 -0.30
N VAL A 303 4.71 6.61 -0.44
CA VAL A 303 6.06 6.33 -0.95
C VAL A 303 5.93 5.40 -2.16
N GLU A 304 6.24 5.91 -3.34
CA GLU A 304 6.08 5.16 -4.59
C GLU A 304 7.30 5.22 -5.52
N HIS A 305 7.60 4.12 -6.21
CA HIS A 305 8.68 4.07 -7.20
C HIS A 305 10.06 4.47 -6.66
N CYS A 306 10.36 4.14 -5.40
CA CYS A 306 11.66 4.40 -4.79
C CYS A 306 12.55 3.14 -4.79
N SER A 307 13.86 3.35 -4.88
CA SER A 307 14.90 2.35 -4.61
C SER A 307 15.49 2.64 -3.23
N ILE A 308 15.55 1.64 -2.34
CA ILE A 308 16.07 1.78 -0.97
C ILE A 308 17.15 0.72 -0.79
N HIS A 309 18.39 1.15 -0.59
CA HIS A 309 19.51 0.24 -0.53
C HIS A 309 20.71 0.76 0.26
N ASP A 310 21.64 -0.15 0.50
CA ASP A 310 22.88 0.08 1.25
C ASP A 310 22.64 0.71 2.61
N ILE A 311 21.67 0.17 3.34
CA ILE A 311 21.22 0.62 4.66
C ILE A 311 21.78 -0.32 5.73
N ALA A 312 22.11 0.24 6.89
CA ALA A 312 22.66 -0.55 8.00
C ALA A 312 21.59 -1.40 8.70
N ASP A 313 20.38 -0.88 8.83
CA ASP A 313 19.26 -1.50 9.54
C ASP A 313 18.02 -1.54 8.64
N ASP A 314 16.91 -0.88 9.00
CA ASP A 314 15.64 -1.06 8.31
C ASP A 314 15.51 -0.30 6.97
N GLY A 315 14.92 -0.95 5.97
CA GLY A 315 14.52 -0.25 4.75
C GLY A 315 13.43 0.78 5.03
N PHE A 316 12.38 0.34 5.73
CA PHE A 316 11.28 1.17 6.23
C PHE A 316 11.06 0.90 7.71
N GLN A 317 10.99 1.96 8.49
CA GLN A 317 10.53 1.97 9.87
C GLN A 317 9.23 2.78 9.92
N ILE A 318 8.08 2.16 10.19
CA ILE A 318 6.75 2.78 10.13
C ILE A 318 6.05 2.68 11.49
N TYR A 319 6.11 3.77 12.25
CA TYR A 319 5.65 3.82 13.64
C TYR A 319 4.46 4.77 13.77
N ASN A 320 3.49 4.43 14.61
CA ASN A 320 2.36 5.31 15.01
C ASN A 320 1.71 6.04 13.83
N SER A 321 1.27 5.31 12.80
CA SER A 321 0.87 5.90 11.53
C SER A 321 -0.47 5.35 11.01
N ASP A 322 -1.10 6.07 10.10
CA ASP A 322 -2.40 5.70 9.54
C ASP A 322 -2.53 6.18 8.09
N ARG A 323 -3.08 5.36 7.19
CA ARG A 323 -3.13 5.65 5.74
C ARG A 323 -1.73 5.93 5.17
N VAL A 324 -0.84 4.97 5.32
CA VAL A 324 0.47 4.93 4.65
C VAL A 324 0.33 4.01 3.43
N TYR A 325 0.75 4.51 2.27
CA TYR A 325 0.67 3.80 1.00
C TYR A 325 2.08 3.62 0.46
N VAL A 326 2.54 2.38 0.37
CA VAL A 326 3.89 2.02 -0.07
C VAL A 326 3.77 1.14 -1.30
N SER A 327 4.11 1.66 -2.47
CA SER A 327 3.92 0.89 -3.71
C SER A 327 5.06 0.99 -4.71
N ASP A 328 5.25 -0.07 -5.49
CA ASP A 328 6.21 -0.10 -6.59
C ASP A 328 7.66 0.24 -6.18
N ASN A 329 8.00 0.00 -4.91
CA ASN A 329 9.33 0.24 -4.39
C ASN A 329 10.21 -1.00 -4.51
N VAL A 330 11.52 -0.79 -4.53
CA VAL A 330 12.53 -1.85 -4.42
C VAL A 330 13.34 -1.64 -3.15
N VAL A 331 13.46 -2.68 -2.32
CA VAL A 331 14.30 -2.66 -1.11
C VAL A 331 15.32 -3.79 -1.22
N HIS A 332 16.61 -3.47 -1.11
CA HIS A 332 17.67 -4.47 -1.17
C HIS A 332 18.96 -4.05 -0.46
N SER A 333 19.90 -4.99 -0.28
CA SER A 333 21.24 -4.69 0.23
C SER A 333 21.21 -4.00 1.60
N LEU A 334 20.52 -4.63 2.56
CA LEU A 334 20.51 -4.23 3.98
C LEU A 334 21.51 -5.10 4.74
N TYR A 335 22.36 -4.50 5.59
CA TYR A 335 23.60 -5.14 6.03
C TYR A 335 23.73 -5.51 7.52
N SER A 336 22.78 -5.12 8.37
CA SER A 336 22.87 -5.15 9.83
C SER A 336 24.04 -4.32 10.40
N CYS A 337 23.80 -3.63 11.52
CA CYS A 337 24.73 -2.66 12.08
C CYS A 337 25.87 -3.26 12.95
N GLY A 338 25.85 -4.57 13.22
CA GLY A 338 26.83 -5.27 14.06
C GLY A 338 26.21 -5.90 15.32
N THR A 339 27.02 -6.60 16.13
CA THR A 339 26.52 -7.40 17.26
C THR A 339 25.91 -6.55 18.38
N ASP A 340 24.87 -7.09 19.02
CA ASP A 340 24.03 -6.54 20.12
C ASP A 340 24.75 -5.93 21.36
N ALA A 341 26.09 -5.82 21.36
CA ALA A 341 26.87 -5.61 22.58
C ALA A 341 27.86 -4.43 22.56
N ALA A 342 28.02 -3.67 21.46
CA ALA A 342 29.14 -2.73 21.34
C ALA A 342 28.84 -1.29 20.89
N LEU A 343 27.62 -0.95 20.46
CA LEU A 343 27.27 0.40 20.00
C LEU A 343 26.15 0.98 20.86
N ASP A 344 26.29 2.22 21.37
CA ASP A 344 25.15 3.01 21.88
C ASP A 344 24.55 3.77 20.67
N GLY A 345 23.27 3.57 20.34
CA GLY A 345 22.61 4.26 19.20
C GLY A 345 21.36 3.54 18.67
N PRO A 346 20.67 4.08 17.65
CA PRO A 346 19.48 3.44 17.04
C PRO A 346 19.81 2.09 16.36
N CYS A 347 21.07 1.90 15.98
CA CYS A 347 21.64 0.67 15.44
C CYS A 347 22.09 -0.30 16.57
N PHE A 348 21.20 -0.62 17.52
CA PHE A 348 21.53 -1.48 18.69
C PHE A 348 21.11 -2.93 18.51
N ASN A 349 20.15 -3.20 17.63
CA ASN A 349 19.62 -4.54 17.45
C ASN A 349 20.46 -5.25 16.35
N GLY A 350 20.93 -6.46 16.62
CA GLY A 350 21.72 -7.26 15.68
C GLY A 350 20.90 -7.92 14.56
N HIS A 351 19.71 -7.39 14.28
CA HIS A 351 18.87 -7.73 13.15
C HIS A 351 18.59 -6.48 12.30
N SER A 352 17.84 -6.64 11.22
CA SER A 352 17.30 -5.52 10.44
C SER A 352 16.06 -5.99 9.70
N ASP A 353 15.09 -5.14 9.42
CA ASP A 353 13.90 -5.53 8.69
C ASP A 353 13.71 -4.69 7.43
N SER A 354 13.29 -5.31 6.34
CA SER A 354 13.07 -4.53 5.11
C SER A 354 11.92 -3.56 5.29
N ILE A 355 10.86 -4.00 5.97
CA ILE A 355 9.74 -3.18 6.40
C ILE A 355 9.39 -3.57 7.83
N GLU A 356 9.68 -2.66 8.75
CA GLU A 356 9.38 -2.76 10.17
C GLU A 356 8.17 -1.88 10.50
N ILE A 357 7.14 -2.48 11.11
CA ILE A 357 5.85 -1.83 11.34
C ILE A 357 5.45 -1.95 12.80
N PHE A 358 5.16 -0.80 13.41
CA PHE A 358 4.52 -0.71 14.71
C PHE A 358 3.38 0.30 14.66
N ASN A 359 2.19 -0.09 15.09
CA ASN A 359 1.03 0.80 15.10
C ASN A 359 0.60 1.41 13.76
N LEU A 360 0.42 0.57 12.75
CA LEU A 360 -0.04 1.05 11.45
C LEU A 360 -1.52 0.75 11.24
N ALA A 361 -2.32 1.72 10.79
CA ALA A 361 -3.72 1.47 10.45
C ALA A 361 -4.07 1.86 9.00
N ASN A 362 -5.07 1.17 8.44
CA ASN A 362 -5.74 1.52 7.17
C ASN A 362 -4.75 1.80 6.03
N SER A 363 -3.77 0.92 5.86
CA SER A 363 -2.59 1.14 5.02
C SER A 363 -2.43 0.04 3.98
N GLU A 364 -1.70 0.33 2.91
CA GLU A 364 -1.53 -0.60 1.77
C GLU A 364 -0.08 -0.67 1.33
N PHE A 365 0.39 -1.90 1.12
CA PHE A 365 1.66 -2.23 0.51
C PHE A 365 1.38 -3.02 -0.77
N ASN A 366 1.70 -2.42 -1.92
CA ASN A 366 1.31 -2.97 -3.22
C ASN A 366 2.47 -2.98 -4.22
N ARG A 367 2.72 -4.13 -4.87
CA ARG A 367 3.77 -4.25 -5.91
C ARG A 367 5.18 -3.87 -5.44
N ASN A 368 5.49 -4.05 -4.15
CA ASN A 368 6.87 -3.85 -3.67
C ASN A 368 7.70 -5.10 -3.94
N PHE A 369 8.98 -4.89 -4.26
CA PHE A 369 9.95 -5.94 -4.50
C PHE A 369 11.09 -5.86 -3.48
N ILE A 370 11.25 -6.91 -2.68
CA ILE A 370 12.22 -6.93 -1.58
C ILE A 370 13.13 -8.14 -1.74
N TYR A 371 14.45 -7.92 -1.76
CA TYR A 371 15.44 -8.99 -1.94
C TYR A 371 16.80 -8.68 -1.30
N ASP A 372 17.67 -9.70 -1.17
CA ASP A 372 19.08 -9.56 -0.75
C ASP A 372 19.29 -8.72 0.52
N THR A 373 18.53 -9.02 1.56
CA THR A 373 18.78 -8.52 2.91
C THR A 373 19.56 -9.57 3.70
N GLU A 374 20.54 -9.14 4.50
CA GLU A 374 21.45 -10.01 5.27
C GLU A 374 20.70 -10.97 6.24
N PRO A 375 21.34 -12.05 6.73
CA PRO A 375 20.64 -13.25 7.23
C PRO A 375 19.87 -13.11 8.54
N THR A 376 19.97 -11.99 9.26
CA THR A 376 19.18 -11.75 10.48
C THR A 376 17.84 -11.07 10.19
N ASN A 377 17.50 -10.85 8.92
CA ASN A 377 16.46 -9.90 8.54
C ASN A 377 15.12 -10.53 8.13
N ALA A 378 13.99 -9.89 8.49
CA ALA A 378 12.70 -10.17 7.86
C ALA A 378 12.48 -9.28 6.62
N ALA A 379 11.70 -9.76 5.65
CA ALA A 379 11.19 -8.87 4.60
C ALA A 379 10.07 -7.96 5.13
N LEU A 380 9.30 -8.46 6.09
CA LEU A 380 8.16 -7.75 6.66
C LEU A 380 7.95 -8.16 8.12
N PHE A 381 8.07 -7.21 9.03
CA PHE A 381 7.91 -7.41 10.46
C PHE A 381 6.80 -6.52 11.01
N PHE A 382 5.78 -7.13 11.60
CA PHE A 382 4.78 -6.45 12.41
C PHE A 382 5.17 -6.69 13.86
N GLY A 383 5.65 -5.64 14.51
CA GLY A 383 6.15 -5.71 15.87
C GLY A 383 5.20 -5.11 16.91
N ASN A 384 5.50 -5.43 18.16
CA ASN A 384 4.93 -4.77 19.33
C ASN A 384 6.03 -4.13 20.20
N VAL A 385 6.01 -2.81 20.36
CA VAL A 385 6.91 -2.09 21.29
C VAL A 385 6.54 -2.39 22.76
N ALA A 386 5.35 -2.95 23.04
CA ALA A 386 4.84 -3.12 24.39
C ALA A 386 5.55 -4.22 25.21
N ASP A 387 6.24 -5.17 24.58
CA ASP A 387 7.03 -6.17 25.31
C ASP A 387 8.27 -5.57 25.99
N LEU A 388 8.77 -4.43 25.49
CA LEU A 388 9.84 -3.67 26.15
C LEU A 388 9.36 -2.80 27.32
N TYR A 389 8.09 -2.36 27.34
CA TYR A 389 7.62 -1.29 28.23
C TYR A 389 6.39 -1.57 29.08
N GLY A 390 5.84 -2.79 29.07
CA GLY A 390 4.88 -3.24 30.08
C GLY A 390 3.59 -2.41 30.12
N GLY A 391 2.82 -2.43 29.04
CA GLY A 391 1.48 -1.83 28.99
C GLY A 391 0.85 -1.96 27.60
N TYR A 392 -0.33 -2.57 27.52
CA TYR A 392 -1.07 -2.74 26.26
C TYR A 392 -1.39 -1.41 25.56
N LYS A 393 -1.16 -1.35 24.24
CA LYS A 393 -2.20 -1.45 23.20
C LYS A 393 -1.70 -0.74 21.95
N VAL A 394 -1.51 -1.48 20.86
CA VAL A 394 -1.58 -0.98 19.48
C VAL A 394 -1.29 -2.16 18.53
N TYR A 395 -2.19 -2.44 17.58
CA TYR A 395 -2.29 -3.78 16.97
C TYR A 395 -1.76 -3.87 15.52
N CYS A 396 -1.61 -2.79 14.77
CA CYS A 396 -1.63 -2.86 13.30
C CYS A 396 -2.98 -3.36 12.77
N LYS A 397 -3.68 -2.53 11.97
CA LYS A 397 -5.07 -2.77 11.61
C LYS A 397 -5.40 -2.46 10.16
N ASN A 398 -6.24 -3.30 9.56
CA ASN A 398 -6.76 -3.06 8.21
C ASN A 398 -5.64 -2.80 7.20
N ILE A 399 -4.71 -3.75 7.09
CA ILE A 399 -3.52 -3.60 6.23
C ILE A 399 -3.65 -4.54 5.04
N ILE A 400 -3.46 -3.99 3.85
CA ILE A 400 -3.49 -4.72 2.59
C ILE A 400 -2.05 -4.95 2.13
N LEU A 401 -1.71 -6.21 1.88
CA LEU A 401 -0.50 -6.66 1.22
C LEU A 401 -0.92 -7.27 -0.11
N ALA A 402 -0.72 -6.55 -1.20
CA ALA A 402 -1.16 -6.94 -2.54
C ALA A 402 0.01 -7.07 -3.52
N ASN A 403 0.07 -8.18 -4.25
CA ASN A 403 1.01 -8.36 -5.35
C ASN A 403 2.47 -8.08 -4.99
N ASN A 404 2.91 -8.30 -3.75
CA ASN A 404 4.31 -8.05 -3.38
C ASN A 404 5.18 -9.28 -3.63
N ILE A 405 6.47 -9.07 -3.83
CA ILE A 405 7.47 -10.13 -3.98
C ILE A 405 8.50 -9.98 -2.87
N PHE A 406 8.53 -10.94 -1.95
CA PHE A 406 9.47 -11.01 -0.84
C PHE A 406 10.41 -12.19 -1.06
N TYR A 407 11.67 -11.89 -1.42
CA TYR A 407 12.67 -12.89 -1.76
C TYR A 407 13.85 -12.89 -0.80
N MET A 408 13.82 -13.79 0.18
CA MET A 408 14.78 -13.91 1.29
C MET A 408 15.53 -15.24 1.29
N PRO A 409 16.36 -15.52 0.25
CA PRO A 409 17.03 -16.80 0.10
C PRO A 409 18.17 -17.04 1.11
N ARG A 410 18.63 -16.01 1.84
CA ARG A 410 19.67 -16.12 2.86
C ARG A 410 19.07 -16.25 4.27
N ALA A 411 18.32 -15.24 4.71
CA ALA A 411 17.71 -15.21 6.05
C ALA A 411 16.66 -16.30 6.27
N GLY A 412 15.85 -16.61 5.25
CA GLY A 412 14.80 -17.62 5.33
C GLY A 412 13.51 -17.21 6.03
N PHE A 413 13.59 -16.22 6.92
CA PHE A 413 12.46 -15.53 7.51
C PHE A 413 11.91 -14.49 6.53
N VAL A 414 10.61 -14.52 6.26
CA VAL A 414 10.01 -13.67 5.21
C VAL A 414 9.05 -12.67 5.79
N ALA A 415 8.03 -13.13 6.52
CA ALA A 415 6.99 -12.26 7.04
C ALA A 415 6.57 -12.69 8.45
N TYR A 416 6.40 -11.73 9.34
CA TYR A 416 5.95 -11.94 10.71
C TYR A 416 4.77 -11.06 11.04
N PHE A 417 3.59 -11.66 11.16
CA PHE A 417 2.37 -10.97 11.57
C PHE A 417 2.17 -11.21 13.06
N ASP A 418 2.49 -10.23 13.89
CA ASP A 418 2.22 -10.27 15.33
C ASP A 418 1.17 -9.23 15.72
N GLU A 419 0.34 -9.60 16.68
CA GLU A 419 -0.69 -8.77 17.30
C GLU A 419 -1.57 -7.99 16.33
N ALA A 420 -1.86 -8.52 15.13
CA ALA A 420 -2.55 -7.79 14.06
C ALA A 420 -4.07 -8.04 13.96
N ASP A 421 -4.82 -7.11 13.36
CA ASP A 421 -6.27 -7.28 13.11
C ASP A 421 -6.68 -6.78 11.72
N GLY A 422 -7.24 -7.65 10.88
CA GLY A 422 -7.72 -7.26 9.55
C GLY A 422 -6.61 -7.18 8.51
N ILE A 423 -5.67 -8.13 8.54
CA ILE A 423 -4.61 -8.23 7.54
C ILE A 423 -5.13 -8.97 6.31
N LYS A 424 -4.89 -8.40 5.13
CA LYS A 424 -5.31 -8.96 3.84
C LYS A 424 -4.07 -9.20 2.99
N ALA A 425 -3.67 -10.45 2.80
CA ALA A 425 -2.53 -10.83 1.97
C ALA A 425 -3.02 -11.51 0.69
N TYR A 426 -2.97 -10.78 -0.43
CA TYR A 426 -3.45 -11.24 -1.73
C TYR A 426 -2.35 -11.24 -2.78
N ASN A 427 -2.27 -12.31 -3.56
CA ASN A 427 -1.41 -12.39 -4.74
C ASN A 427 0.09 -12.18 -4.45
N ASN A 428 0.57 -12.42 -3.22
CA ASN A 428 1.97 -12.17 -2.89
C ASN A 428 2.84 -13.40 -3.18
N ILE A 429 4.15 -13.18 -3.35
CA ILE A 429 5.16 -14.22 -3.37
C ILE A 429 6.01 -14.10 -2.12
N PHE A 430 5.94 -15.09 -1.23
CA PHE A 430 6.76 -15.23 -0.04
C PHE A 430 7.77 -16.34 -0.24
N TRP A 431 9.02 -16.00 -0.54
CA TRP A 431 10.05 -16.99 -0.83
C TRP A 431 11.28 -16.80 0.05
N GLY A 432 11.49 -17.73 0.99
CA GLY A 432 12.72 -17.84 1.77
C GLY A 432 13.42 -19.19 1.59
N ARG A 433 14.66 -19.32 2.05
CA ARG A 433 15.36 -20.63 2.17
C ARG A 433 15.49 -21.03 3.63
N ARG A 434 15.44 -22.33 3.92
CA ARG A 434 15.72 -22.90 5.25
C ARG A 434 17.09 -22.43 5.81
N GLN A 435 17.09 -21.59 6.86
CA GLN A 435 18.22 -21.37 7.76
C GLN A 435 17.75 -21.55 9.22
N GLY A 436 18.28 -22.56 9.93
CA GLY A 436 18.07 -22.67 11.38
C GLY A 436 16.63 -22.92 11.85
N ALA A 437 16.29 -22.38 13.03
CA ALA A 437 14.99 -22.52 13.71
C ALA A 437 13.95 -21.47 13.27
N TYR A 438 14.34 -20.44 12.53
CA TYR A 438 13.47 -19.37 12.05
C TYR A 438 13.27 -19.54 10.54
N GLY A 439 12.03 -19.61 10.06
CA GLY A 439 11.80 -19.73 8.63
C GLY A 439 10.35 -19.52 8.22
N GLY A 440 10.15 -18.65 7.22
CA GLY A 440 8.88 -18.50 6.52
C GLY A 440 8.00 -17.35 6.96
N LEU A 441 6.69 -17.55 6.77
CA LEU A 441 5.60 -16.73 7.26
C LEU A 441 5.21 -17.19 8.67
N SER A 442 5.23 -16.28 9.64
CA SER A 442 4.83 -16.54 11.03
C SER A 442 3.68 -15.63 11.44
N ILE A 443 2.73 -16.19 12.20
CA ILE A 443 1.46 -15.54 12.55
C ILE A 443 1.23 -15.76 14.04
N TRP A 444 1.17 -14.69 14.83
CA TRP A 444 0.96 -14.74 16.27
C TRP A 444 -0.06 -13.68 16.69
N LYS A 445 -1.08 -14.08 17.47
CA LYS A 445 -2.15 -13.19 18.00
C LYS A 445 -2.92 -12.39 16.93
N VAL A 446 -2.90 -12.83 15.67
CA VAL A 446 -3.61 -12.17 14.57
C VAL A 446 -5.09 -12.51 14.56
N LYS A 447 -5.94 -11.51 14.27
CA LYS A 447 -7.39 -11.65 14.01
C LYS A 447 -7.73 -11.17 12.61
N ASN A 448 -8.80 -11.71 12.04
CA ASN A 448 -9.32 -11.35 10.73
C ASN A 448 -8.22 -11.33 9.64
N LEU A 449 -7.46 -12.41 9.54
CA LEU A 449 -6.42 -12.59 8.52
C LEU A 449 -7.04 -13.24 7.28
N ASP A 450 -6.91 -12.60 6.12
CA ASP A 450 -7.27 -13.18 4.83
C ASP A 450 -6.02 -13.47 4.02
N MET A 451 -5.89 -14.69 3.50
CA MET A 451 -4.77 -15.12 2.66
C MET A 451 -5.25 -15.85 1.42
N TYR A 452 -5.19 -15.19 0.27
CA TYR A 452 -5.65 -15.75 -1.00
C TYR A 452 -4.62 -15.55 -2.11
N ASN A 453 -4.51 -16.55 -3.00
CA ASN A 453 -3.69 -16.48 -4.21
C ASN A 453 -2.20 -16.22 -3.94
N ASN A 454 -1.68 -16.54 -2.76
CA ASN A 454 -0.27 -16.34 -2.47
C ASN A 454 0.56 -17.56 -2.90
N ILE A 455 1.80 -17.32 -3.31
CA ILE A 455 2.83 -18.36 -3.46
C ILE A 455 3.74 -18.31 -2.24
N ILE A 456 3.79 -19.39 -1.46
CA ILE A 456 4.53 -19.46 -0.20
C ILE A 456 5.54 -20.62 -0.25
N LEU A 457 6.83 -20.29 -0.34
CA LEU A 457 7.93 -21.22 -0.65
C LEU A 457 8.95 -21.40 0.48
N SER A 458 8.57 -21.04 1.70
CA SER A 458 9.35 -21.29 2.92
C SER A 458 8.39 -21.37 4.09
N ILE A 459 8.24 -22.54 4.68
CA ILE A 459 7.45 -22.69 5.91
C ILE A 459 8.21 -23.57 6.89
N TYR A 460 8.67 -22.98 7.98
CA TYR A 460 9.10 -23.69 9.18
C TYR A 460 8.15 -23.37 10.33
N TYR A 461 7.28 -24.33 10.67
CA TYR A 461 6.28 -24.20 11.75
C TYR A 461 6.87 -24.20 13.16
N GLY A 462 8.15 -24.54 13.35
CA GLY A 462 8.73 -24.72 14.69
C GLY A 462 8.78 -23.46 15.56
N HIS A 463 8.70 -22.28 14.93
CA HIS A 463 8.64 -20.98 15.62
C HIS A 463 7.25 -20.34 15.62
N MET A 464 6.25 -20.98 15.01
CA MET A 464 4.86 -20.53 15.11
C MET A 464 4.31 -20.96 16.48
N HIS A 465 4.42 -20.06 17.46
CA HIS A 465 3.85 -20.28 18.78
C HIS A 465 2.32 -20.20 18.82
N ASP A 466 1.65 -19.98 17.68
CA ASP A 466 0.20 -20.08 17.55
C ASP A 466 -0.23 -20.63 16.18
N VAL A 467 -1.41 -21.25 16.20
CA VAL A 467 -1.98 -22.11 15.15
C VAL A 467 -2.95 -21.28 14.28
N TYR A 468 -3.13 -21.60 12.98
CA TYR A 468 -4.24 -21.06 12.17
C TYR A 468 -5.54 -21.22 12.95
N ARG A 469 -6.34 -20.17 13.03
CA ARG A 469 -7.64 -20.25 13.72
C ARG A 469 -8.70 -20.01 12.66
N PRO A 470 -9.39 -21.05 12.16
CA PRO A 470 -10.45 -20.88 11.16
C PRO A 470 -11.58 -19.93 11.60
N THR A 471 -11.71 -19.66 12.90
CA THR A 471 -12.65 -18.67 13.45
C THR A 471 -12.16 -17.23 13.36
N GLN A 472 -10.88 -17.02 13.07
CA GLN A 472 -10.20 -15.73 13.01
C GLN A 472 -9.50 -15.49 11.67
N HIS A 473 -9.24 -16.55 10.90
CA HIS A 473 -8.45 -16.52 9.68
C HIS A 473 -9.24 -17.19 8.56
N ARG A 474 -9.10 -16.67 7.35
CA ARG A 474 -9.61 -17.24 6.10
C ARG A 474 -8.45 -17.36 5.14
N GLY A 475 -8.32 -18.51 4.48
CA GLY A 475 -7.40 -18.66 3.38
C GLY A 475 -7.77 -19.89 2.57
N ASP A 476 -7.58 -19.79 1.26
CA ASP A 476 -7.77 -20.85 0.27
C ASP A 476 -7.08 -20.38 -1.03
N TYR A 477 -6.93 -21.26 -2.01
CA TYR A 477 -6.28 -20.95 -3.30
C TYR A 477 -4.84 -20.44 -3.16
N ASN A 478 -4.10 -20.89 -2.15
CA ASN A 478 -2.68 -20.58 -2.02
C ASN A 478 -1.83 -21.73 -2.55
N LEU A 479 -0.63 -21.41 -3.05
CA LEU A 479 0.38 -22.40 -3.35
C LEU A 479 1.37 -22.51 -2.19
N PHE A 480 1.60 -23.74 -1.75
CA PHE A 480 2.57 -24.08 -0.71
C PHE A 480 3.67 -25.00 -1.27
N GLY A 481 4.87 -24.45 -1.50
CA GLY A 481 6.02 -25.21 -2.02
C GLY A 481 6.99 -25.71 -0.94
N PHE A 482 7.76 -26.76 -1.26
CA PHE A 482 8.91 -27.29 -0.48
C PHE A 482 8.68 -27.58 1.01
N SER A 483 7.49 -28.05 1.33
CA SER A 483 7.10 -28.17 2.72
C SER A 483 7.45 -29.50 3.39
N ASN A 484 7.93 -29.48 4.64
CA ASN A 484 8.09 -30.70 5.44
C ASN A 484 6.75 -31.09 6.11
N SER A 485 6.45 -32.38 6.06
CA SER A 485 5.09 -32.94 6.17
C SER A 485 4.67 -33.35 7.59
N SER A 486 5.21 -32.76 8.65
CA SER A 486 4.89 -33.20 10.04
C SER A 486 4.13 -32.19 10.90
N MET A 487 3.88 -30.96 10.42
CA MET A 487 3.09 -29.93 11.15
C MET A 487 2.06 -29.23 10.22
N ALA A 488 1.66 -29.90 9.15
CA ALA A 488 1.08 -29.30 7.94
C ALA A 488 -0.46 -29.17 7.90
N GLY A 489 -1.18 -29.66 8.91
CA GLY A 489 -2.60 -29.99 8.78
C GLY A 489 -3.60 -28.82 8.78
N GLU A 490 -3.17 -27.56 8.93
CA GLU A 490 -4.14 -26.46 9.16
C GLU A 490 -4.17 -25.36 8.08
N TYR A 491 -3.04 -25.06 7.42
CA TYR A 491 -2.99 -24.09 6.31
C TYR A 491 -3.01 -24.73 4.92
N ARG A 492 -2.78 -26.05 4.79
CA ARG A 492 -2.47 -26.71 3.50
C ARG A 492 -3.52 -27.69 3.00
N GLU A 493 -4.71 -27.66 3.58
CA GLU A 493 -5.75 -28.64 3.28
C GLU A 493 -7.10 -27.97 3.00
N GLN A 494 -7.07 -26.68 2.64
CA GLN A 494 -8.27 -26.07 2.08
C GLN A 494 -8.47 -26.59 0.65
N PRO A 495 -9.72 -26.66 0.16
CA PRO A 495 -10.04 -27.48 -1.00
C PRO A 495 -9.32 -27.08 -2.29
N HIS A 496 -8.87 -25.83 -2.43
CA HIS A 496 -8.26 -25.30 -3.65
C HIS A 496 -6.77 -24.95 -3.48
N ASP A 497 -6.17 -25.21 -2.32
CA ASP A 497 -4.74 -25.01 -2.13
C ASP A 497 -3.92 -25.98 -3.00
N ILE A 498 -2.80 -25.50 -3.53
CA ILE A 498 -1.85 -26.30 -4.30
C ILE A 498 -0.64 -26.63 -3.43
N VAL A 499 -0.42 -27.92 -3.14
CA VAL A 499 0.59 -28.34 -2.16
C VAL A 499 1.73 -29.13 -2.80
N ASN A 500 2.96 -28.70 -2.49
CA ASN A 500 4.23 -29.22 -2.99
C ASN A 500 4.47 -29.19 -4.53
N PRO A 501 3.88 -28.30 -5.34
CA PRO A 501 4.34 -28.10 -6.72
C PRO A 501 5.60 -27.21 -6.76
N ASP A 502 6.33 -27.28 -7.87
CA ASP A 502 7.17 -26.17 -8.33
C ASP A 502 6.25 -25.10 -8.95
N PRO A 503 6.29 -23.82 -8.54
CA PRO A 503 5.52 -22.75 -9.16
C PRO A 503 5.82 -22.54 -10.65
N GLY A 504 6.96 -23.02 -11.16
CA GLY A 504 7.36 -22.83 -12.55
C GLY A 504 7.70 -21.38 -12.87
N PHE A 505 8.48 -20.72 -12.00
CA PHE A 505 8.99 -19.37 -12.24
C PHE A 505 9.94 -19.30 -13.43
N ALA A 506 10.07 -18.11 -14.01
CA ALA A 506 10.88 -17.87 -15.19
C ALA A 506 12.37 -18.19 -14.98
N ASN A 507 12.87 -17.97 -13.77
CA ASN A 507 14.24 -18.27 -13.40
C ASN A 507 14.40 -18.33 -11.87
N PRO A 508 15.05 -19.36 -11.28
CA PRO A 508 15.43 -20.64 -11.84
C PRO A 508 14.32 -21.68 -11.57
N ALA A 509 14.52 -22.92 -12.04
CA ALA A 509 13.79 -24.07 -11.51
C ALA A 509 13.84 -24.02 -9.98
N VAL A 510 12.68 -23.91 -9.34
CA VAL A 510 12.60 -23.78 -7.89
C VAL A 510 12.95 -25.15 -7.33
N THR A 511 14.22 -25.35 -7.03
CA THR A 511 14.71 -26.54 -6.34
C THR A 511 15.30 -26.09 -5.03
N ALA A 512 15.18 -26.92 -4.00
CA ALA A 512 15.72 -26.62 -2.69
C ALA A 512 17.24 -26.37 -2.78
N GLY A 513 17.66 -25.09 -2.82
CA GLY A 513 19.06 -24.69 -2.74
C GLY A 513 19.58 -23.73 -3.81
N THR A 514 18.81 -23.37 -4.83
CA THR A 514 19.20 -22.36 -5.83
C THR A 514 18.82 -20.95 -5.37
N THR A 515 19.72 -19.99 -5.57
CA THR A 515 19.50 -18.56 -5.30
C THR A 515 19.73 -17.75 -6.57
N ILE A 516 18.99 -16.68 -6.76
CA ILE A 516 19.17 -15.71 -7.85
C ILE A 516 19.98 -14.55 -7.27
N PRO A 517 21.23 -14.35 -7.69
CA PRO A 517 21.95 -13.12 -7.39
C PRO A 517 21.30 -11.96 -8.15
N ASN A 518 21.02 -10.84 -7.47
CA ASN A 518 20.43 -9.63 -8.07
C ASN A 518 19.19 -9.92 -8.92
N PRO A 519 18.14 -10.51 -8.32
CA PRO A 519 16.92 -10.84 -9.03
C PRO A 519 16.20 -9.58 -9.52
N THR A 520 15.37 -9.78 -10.54
CA THR A 520 14.38 -8.82 -11.01
C THR A 520 12.97 -9.36 -10.75
N PRO A 521 11.93 -8.52 -10.71
CA PRO A 521 10.56 -9.02 -10.56
C PRO A 521 10.17 -10.05 -11.64
N ALA A 522 10.69 -9.90 -12.87
CA ALA A 522 10.40 -10.79 -13.99
C ALA A 522 10.89 -12.23 -13.76
N ASP A 523 11.89 -12.44 -12.91
CA ASP A 523 12.37 -13.79 -12.57
C ASP A 523 11.28 -14.62 -11.87
N PHE A 524 10.32 -13.97 -11.19
CA PHE A 524 9.22 -14.59 -10.45
C PHE A 524 7.92 -14.70 -11.26
N ALA A 525 7.92 -14.28 -12.52
CA ALA A 525 6.78 -14.52 -13.41
C ALA A 525 6.61 -16.03 -13.63
N ILE A 526 5.37 -16.51 -13.58
CA ILE A 526 5.04 -17.92 -13.84
C ILE A 526 5.14 -18.24 -15.35
N GLN A 527 5.55 -19.47 -15.68
CA GLN A 527 5.72 -19.93 -17.05
C GLN A 527 4.62 -20.90 -17.50
N SER A 528 4.60 -21.18 -18.81
CA SER A 528 3.72 -22.18 -19.43
C SER A 528 3.78 -23.51 -18.68
N GLY A 529 2.61 -24.02 -18.28
CA GLY A 529 2.50 -25.29 -17.57
C GLY A 529 2.63 -25.19 -16.05
N SER A 530 2.77 -23.98 -15.49
CA SER A 530 2.62 -23.74 -14.06
C SER A 530 1.24 -24.16 -13.58
N ALA A 531 1.17 -24.75 -12.39
CA ALA A 531 -0.08 -25.09 -11.72
C ALA A 531 -0.82 -23.84 -11.19
N CYS A 532 -0.17 -22.68 -11.14
CA CYS A 532 -0.79 -21.43 -10.70
C CYS A 532 -1.75 -20.82 -11.72
N ILE A 533 -1.64 -21.23 -13.00
CA ILE A 533 -2.39 -20.64 -14.10
C ILE A 533 -3.88 -20.98 -13.96
N ASP A 534 -4.74 -19.95 -14.02
CA ASP A 534 -6.18 -19.97 -13.86
C ASP A 534 -6.66 -20.63 -12.55
N ALA A 535 -5.78 -20.77 -11.56
CA ALA A 535 -6.01 -21.53 -10.35
C ALA A 535 -6.35 -20.65 -9.14
N GLY A 536 -6.40 -19.34 -9.30
CA GLY A 536 -6.64 -18.36 -8.25
C GLY A 536 -8.11 -18.06 -8.02
N TYR A 537 -8.38 -17.61 -6.81
CA TYR A 537 -9.66 -17.09 -6.38
C TYR A 537 -9.95 -15.72 -7.01
N SER A 538 -11.13 -15.55 -7.59
CA SER A 538 -11.55 -14.28 -8.21
C SER A 538 -12.09 -13.25 -7.21
N GLY A 539 -12.22 -13.62 -5.93
CA GLY A 539 -12.88 -12.80 -4.92
C GLY A 539 -14.36 -13.13 -4.74
N ASP A 540 -14.96 -12.47 -3.75
CA ASP A 540 -16.40 -12.45 -3.49
C ASP A 540 -16.81 -11.09 -2.87
N ALA A 541 -18.07 -10.98 -2.44
CA ALA A 541 -18.63 -9.80 -1.81
C ALA A 541 -17.91 -9.37 -0.51
N VAL A 542 -17.00 -10.17 0.05
CA VAL A 542 -16.24 -9.83 1.26
C VAL A 542 -14.75 -9.68 0.96
N ILE A 543 -14.22 -10.46 0.01
CA ILE A 543 -12.81 -10.51 -0.36
C ILE A 543 -12.66 -9.96 -1.77
N ALA A 544 -12.22 -8.70 -1.87
CA ALA A 544 -11.88 -8.08 -3.13
C ALA A 544 -10.41 -8.34 -3.48
N ILE A 545 -10.17 -9.16 -4.51
CA ILE A 545 -8.83 -9.42 -5.04
C ILE A 545 -8.41 -8.24 -5.94
N PRO A 546 -7.14 -7.78 -5.86
CA PRO A 546 -6.63 -6.72 -6.73
C PRO A 546 -6.78 -7.03 -8.22
N HIS A 547 -7.29 -6.06 -8.99
CA HIS A 547 -7.53 -6.17 -10.43
C HIS A 547 -6.26 -6.11 -11.29
N PHE A 548 -5.14 -5.63 -10.73
CA PHE A 548 -3.89 -5.52 -11.45
C PHE A 548 -2.81 -6.37 -10.77
N ASP A 549 -1.98 -7.01 -11.56
CA ASP A 549 -0.82 -7.76 -11.11
C ASP A 549 0.40 -6.84 -10.84
N PHE A 550 1.55 -7.42 -10.50
CA PHE A 550 2.80 -6.69 -10.22
C PHE A 550 3.24 -5.82 -11.41
N SER A 551 3.00 -6.24 -12.64
CA SER A 551 3.38 -5.49 -13.84
C SER A 551 2.39 -4.38 -14.22
N GLY A 552 1.26 -4.28 -13.50
CA GLY A 552 0.14 -3.44 -13.89
C GLY A 552 -0.75 -4.06 -14.97
N THR A 553 -0.63 -5.37 -15.22
CA THR A 553 -1.51 -6.11 -16.13
C THR A 553 -2.84 -6.41 -15.45
N GLU A 554 -3.94 -6.21 -16.16
CA GLU A 554 -5.29 -6.50 -15.68
C GLU A 554 -5.51 -8.02 -15.51
N ARG A 555 -6.21 -8.40 -14.44
CA ARG A 555 -6.59 -9.77 -14.09
C ARG A 555 -8.09 -9.98 -14.28
N PRO A 556 -8.54 -11.19 -14.67
CA PRO A 556 -7.74 -12.30 -15.18
C PRO A 556 -7.28 -12.06 -16.62
N ARG A 557 -6.13 -12.60 -17.00
CA ARG A 557 -5.69 -12.65 -18.40
C ARG A 557 -6.16 -13.93 -19.11
N GLY A 558 -6.31 -15.02 -18.35
CA GLY A 558 -6.77 -16.32 -18.80
C GLY A 558 -8.27 -16.55 -18.55
N THR A 559 -8.62 -17.80 -18.22
CA THR A 559 -10.00 -18.18 -17.85
C THR A 559 -10.31 -17.94 -16.37
N GLY A 560 -9.28 -17.71 -15.55
CA GLY A 560 -9.35 -17.38 -14.13
C GLY A 560 -8.17 -16.50 -13.73
N ILE A 561 -8.12 -16.10 -12.46
CA ILE A 561 -6.98 -15.37 -11.90
C ILE A 561 -5.83 -16.35 -11.67
N ASP A 562 -4.60 -15.90 -11.85
CA ASP A 562 -3.43 -16.71 -11.52
C ASP A 562 -3.00 -16.54 -10.06
N ILE A 563 -2.57 -17.64 -9.42
CA ILE A 563 -1.97 -17.60 -8.09
C ILE A 563 -0.58 -16.94 -8.17
N GLY A 564 -0.30 -15.99 -7.28
CA GLY A 564 0.97 -15.26 -7.17
C GLY A 564 0.87 -13.83 -7.70
N ALA A 565 2.01 -13.15 -7.81
CA ALA A 565 2.08 -11.72 -8.10
C ALA A 565 1.88 -11.35 -9.58
N PHE A 566 1.91 -12.32 -10.50
CA PHE A 566 1.82 -12.10 -11.94
C PHE A 566 0.70 -12.92 -12.58
N GLU A 567 0.12 -12.38 -13.66
CA GLU A 567 -0.65 -13.16 -14.64
C GLU A 567 0.27 -13.72 -15.73
N TYR A 568 -0.04 -14.93 -16.17
CA TYR A 568 0.61 -15.62 -17.27
C TYR A 568 0.07 -15.12 -18.61
N GLY A 569 0.99 -14.81 -19.53
CA GLY A 569 0.70 -14.59 -20.94
C GLY A 569 1.85 -13.87 -21.65
N PRO A 570 1.72 -13.59 -22.96
CA PRO A 570 2.78 -13.01 -23.79
C PRO A 570 3.25 -11.61 -23.38
#